data_AF-A0A133ZGB8-F1
#
_entry.id   AF-A0A133ZGB8-F1
#
_cell.length_a   1.000
_cell.length_b   1.000
_cell.length_c   1.000
_cell.angle_alpha   90.00
_cell.angle_beta   90.00
_cell.angle_gamma   90.00
#
_symmetry.space_group_name_H-M   'P 1'
#
loop_
_entity.id
_entity.type
_entity.pdbx_description
1 polymer ?
#
loop_
_entity_poly.entity_id
_entity_poly.type
_entity_poly.pdbx_seq_one_letter_code
_entity_poly.pdbx_strand_id
1 'polypeptide(L)' 'MKIKTVYTCELCGISYNDKNRAEQCEKTHKTGLKIVKAGYLPHEHNAKGFPNWILVRAKDGEEAKYRR' A
#
# COMPACT_ATOMS: atom_id res chain seq x y z
N MET A 1 -34.94 -7.73 -16.32
CA MET A 1 -33.50 -7.87 -16.00
C MET A 1 -33.12 -6.72 -15.06
N LYS A 2 -32.50 -6.97 -13.89
CA LYS A 2 -32.07 -5.91 -12.97
C LYS A 2 -30.58 -5.65 -13.16
N ILE A 3 -30.21 -4.40 -13.42
CA ILE A 3 -28.83 -3.96 -13.63
C ILE A 3 -28.37 -3.29 -12.34
N LYS A 4 -27.23 -3.70 -11.78
CA LYS A 4 -26.65 -3.08 -10.59
C LYS A 4 -25.29 -2.48 -10.95
N THR A 5 -25.18 -1.17 -10.81
CA THR A 5 -23.90 -0.47 -10.97
C THR A 5 -23.13 -0.58 -9.66
N VAL A 6 -21.91 -1.10 -9.72
CA VAL A 6 -20.95 -1.12 -8.61
C VAL A 6 -19.70 -0.39 -9.06
N TYR A 7 -19.07 0.33 -8.13
CA TYR A 7 -17.87 1.11 -8.35
C TYR A 7 -16.70 0.40 -7.69
N THR A 8 -15.70 0.00 -8.47
CA THR A 8 -14.56 -0.78 -7.98
C THR A 8 -13.32 0.10 -7.93
N CYS A 9 -12.63 0.10 -6.79
CA CYS A 9 -11.34 0.77 -6.65
C CYS A 9 -10.27 0.00 -7.46
N GLU A 10 -9.57 0.68 -8.37
CA GLU A 10 -8.55 0.03 -9.21
C GLU A 10 -7.28 -0.35 -8.42
N LEU A 11 -7.06 0.26 -7.25
CA LEU A 11 -5.86 0.02 -6.43
C LEU A 11 -5.97 -1.20 -5.52
N CYS A 12 -7.15 -1.46 -4.94
CA CYS A 12 -7.36 -2.57 -4.01
C CYS A 12 -8.41 -3.59 -4.47
N GLY A 13 -9.15 -3.32 -5.55
CA GLY A 13 -10.16 -4.22 -6.11
C GLY A 13 -11.46 -4.29 -5.31
N ILE A 14 -11.61 -3.49 -4.24
CA ILE A 14 -12.83 -3.47 -3.43
C ILE A 14 -13.93 -2.77 -4.21
N SER A 15 -15.10 -3.41 -4.28
CA SER A 15 -16.30 -2.88 -4.94
C SER A 15 -17.25 -2.24 -3.92
N TYR A 16 -17.72 -1.05 -4.25
CA TYR A 16 -18.61 -0.21 -3.48
C TYR A 16 -19.91 0.03 -4.25
N ASN A 17 -21.02 0.19 -3.53
CA ASN A 17 -22.28 0.63 -4.17
C ASN A 17 -22.29 2.14 -4.45
N ASP A 18 -21.42 2.89 -3.77
CA ASP A 18 -21.35 4.34 -3.83
C ASP A 18 -20.05 4.80 -4.52
N LYS A 19 -20.20 5.61 -5.56
CA LYS A 19 -19.07 6.19 -6.30
C LYS A 19 -18.13 6.98 -5.37
N ASN A 20 -18.70 7.79 -4.48
CA ASN A 20 -17.93 8.63 -3.58
C ASN A 20 -17.03 7.81 -2.64
N ARG A 21 -17.50 6.64 -2.20
CA ARG A 21 -16.70 5.73 -1.36
C ARG A 21 -15.55 5.10 -2.15
N ALA A 22 -15.80 4.72 -3.40
CA ALA A 22 -14.74 4.24 -4.29
C ALA A 22 -13.69 5.34 -4.54
N GLU A 23 -14.11 6.56 -4.86
CA GLU A 23 -13.21 7.70 -5.07
C GLU A 23 -12.42 8.06 -3.80
N GLN A 24 -13.04 8.00 -2.62
CA GLN A 24 -12.36 8.26 -1.35
C GLN A 24 -11.35 7.15 -1.05
N CYS A 25 -11.68 5.89 -1.36
CA CYS A 25 -10.77 4.76 -1.24
C CYS A 25 -9.52 4.99 -2.10
N GLU A 26 -9.71 5.32 -3.39
CA GLU A 26 -8.61 5.61 -4.31
C GLU A 26 -7.75 6.79 -3.88
N LYS A 27 -8.37 7.88 -3.38
CA LYS A 27 -7.64 9.05 -2.87
C LYS A 27 -6.87 8.77 -1.58
N THR A 28 -7.39 7.87 -0.74
CA THR A 28 -6.73 7.51 0.54
C THR A 28 -5.55 6.59 0.30
N HIS A 29 -5.59 5.77 -0.75
CA HIS A 29 -4.47 4.91 -1.10
C HIS A 29 -3.23 5.74 -1.49
N LYS A 30 -2.22 5.67 -0.63
CA LYS A 30 -0.91 6.28 -0.89
C LYS A 30 -0.22 5.51 -2.02
N THR A 31 -0.23 6.09 -3.21
CA THR A 31 0.40 5.52 -4.41
C THR A 31 1.83 6.02 -4.60
N GLY A 32 2.58 5.36 -5.49
CA GLY A 32 3.97 5.74 -5.78
C GLY A 32 4.93 5.52 -4.61
N LEU A 33 4.64 4.50 -3.80
CA LEU A 33 5.47 4.09 -2.66
C LEU A 33 6.89 3.75 -3.12
N LYS A 34 7.89 4.44 -2.56
CA LYS A 34 9.32 4.18 -2.81
C LYS A 34 9.99 3.75 -1.52
N ILE A 35 10.82 2.71 -1.59
CA ILE A 35 11.66 2.32 -0.46
C ILE A 35 12.81 3.33 -0.36
N VAL A 36 12.82 4.11 0.71
CA VAL A 36 13.85 5.13 0.98
C VAL A 36 15.02 4.52 1.74
N LYS A 37 14.72 3.61 2.66
CA LYS A 37 15.73 2.99 3.52
C LYS A 37 15.34 1.57 3.87
N ALA A 38 16.33 0.71 4.05
CA ALA A 38 16.14 -0.66 4.49
C ALA A 38 17.15 -0.97 5.60
N GLY A 39 16.69 -1.62 6.66
CA GLY A 39 17.53 -2.08 7.76
C GLY A 39 17.71 -3.59 7.70
N TYR A 40 18.97 -4.02 7.66
CA TYR A 40 19.34 -5.43 7.57
C TYR A 40 19.81 -5.94 8.93
N LEU A 41 19.63 -7.24 9.15
CA LEU A 41 20.22 -7.94 10.29
C LEU A 41 21.46 -8.68 9.82
N PRO A 42 22.44 -8.90 10.72
CA PRO A 42 23.59 -9.73 10.42
C PRO A 42 23.15 -11.14 9.99
N HIS A 43 23.99 -11.79 9.18
CA HIS A 43 23.69 -13.07 8.52
C HIS A 43 23.23 -14.16 9.52
N GLU A 44 23.82 -14.17 10.71
CA GLU A 44 23.51 -15.09 11.81
C GLU A 44 22.03 -15.03 12.27
N HIS A 45 21.41 -13.85 12.17
CA HIS A 45 20.02 -13.62 12.57
C HIS A 45 19.04 -13.65 11.40
N ASN A 46 19.52 -13.54 10.15
CA ASN A 46 18.66 -13.54 8.97
C ASN A 46 19.40 -14.04 7.72
N ALA A 47 19.50 -15.36 7.60
CA ALA A 47 20.15 -16.04 6.47
C ALA A 47 19.47 -15.75 5.11
N LYS A 48 18.23 -15.25 5.10
CA LYS A 48 17.50 -14.91 3.87
C LYS A 48 17.96 -13.58 3.25
N GLY A 49 18.70 -12.73 3.97
CA GLY A 49 19.21 -11.45 3.45
C GLY A 49 18.13 -10.39 3.18
N PHE A 50 16.86 -10.65 3.48
CA PHE A 50 15.80 -9.66 3.36
C PHE A 50 15.89 -8.63 4.49
N PRO A 51 15.58 -7.35 4.23
CA PRO A 51 15.59 -6.34 5.26
C PRO A 51 14.58 -6.66 6.36
N ASN A 52 14.98 -6.45 7.61
CA ASN A 52 14.13 -6.59 8.80
C ASN A 52 13.07 -5.47 8.85
N TRP A 53 13.40 -4.29 8.33
CA TRP A 53 12.44 -3.21 8.15
C TRP A 53 12.78 -2.39 6.91
N ILE A 54 11.76 -1.79 6.32
CA ILE A 54 11.86 -0.83 5.23
C ILE A 54 11.16 0.48 5.64
N LEU A 55 11.75 1.60 5.26
CA LEU A 55 11.10 2.90 5.28
C LEU A 55 10.59 3.16 3.88
N VAL A 56 9.28 3.31 3.76
CA VAL A 56 8.59 3.57 2.51
C VAL A 56 8.09 5.00 2.54
N ARG A 57 8.38 5.76 1.48
CA ARG A 57 7.87 7.12 1.30
C ARG A 57 6.81 7.12 0.22
N ALA A 58 5.65 7.67 0.54
CA ALA A 58 4.58 7.93 -0.40
C ALA A 58 4.91 9.13 -1.30
N LYS A 59 4.20 9.27 -2.43
CA LYS A 59 4.33 10.44 -3.31
C LYS A 59 4.03 11.77 -2.58
N ASP A 60 3.19 11.70 -1.55
CA ASP A 60 2.80 12.83 -0.69
C ASP A 60 3.94 13.30 0.25
N GLY A 61 5.07 12.58 0.29
CA GLY A 61 6.20 12.87 1.17
C GLY A 61 6.11 12.19 2.54
N GLU A 62 4.94 11.64 2.91
CA GLU A 62 4.79 10.85 4.12
C GLU A 62 5.67 9.60 4.10
N GLU A 63 6.29 9.30 5.24
CA GLU A 63 7.19 8.17 5.43
C GLU A 63 6.60 7.21 6.46
N ALA A 64 6.49 5.93 6.08
CA ALA A 64 6.01 4.87 6.94
C ALA A 64 7.08 3.80 7.07
N LYS A 65 7.37 3.41 8.32
CA LYS A 65 8.30 2.32 8.61
C LYS A 65 7.52 1.01 8.72
N TYR A 66 7.78 0.10 7.80
CA TYR A 66 7.25 -1.26 7.84
C TYR A 66 8.33 -2.20 8.35
N ARG A 67 8.03 -2.87 9.46
CA ARG A 67 8.84 -3.96 9.97
C ARG A 67 8.15 -5.27 9.60
N ARG A 68 8.95 -6.27 9.25
CA ARG A 68 8.46 -7.63 9.05
C ARG A 68 8.01 -8.26 10.36
#